data_AF-A0A1Y5SNJ0-F1
#
_entry.id   AF-A0A1Y5SNJ0-F1
#
_cell.length_a   1.000
_cell.length_b   1.000
_cell.length_c   1.000
_cell.angle_alpha   90.00
_cell.angle_beta   90.00
_cell.angle_gamma   90.00
#
_symmetry.space_group_name_H-M   'P 1'
#
loop_
_entity.id
_entity.type
_entity.pdbx_description
1 polymer ?
#
loop_
_entity_poly.entity_id
_entity_poly.type
_entity_poly.pdbx_seq_one_letter_code
_entity_poly.pdbx_strand_id
1 'polypeptide(L)'
;MFDADPSLCFADVPSGSRPNFSAFATQEPSRTNWPLADGVISLPRTVGGDQDDVALEYKRVAEGTHGLLTAVGQSLAYIDKGYNGAVIVIPRSYSSHGHPAEHVVSILDSNEIDGRVGVFDYEDPDKSSPYPFRGRIRCIRPITVAPSAIGKRPSASKPSTQWVHLREGSTTRDVIYCYLKSAILLAGGGSAPPSYGIPEEMVSAVSRIDATADVEEFLGYTSDSSLGSQIWKDFWFKYVATPEVLTPFKRSGSTYVAPAAFTKVLKDDGSGHSQIFEGRANGLKETICTRLNDGVIAEDQAWEEMANGISISSGQNKQGVRSRAHSYREDVDSAVAQLQWIDNSGQPTDEGYRFVSICERFGGPNSSAAVKYFGATLIQTGHYGTFLHYVHRLSEEIFLDDPLAFSKSKGGVSVFDEDSYWEYLRVLQSHMENDLKVLRKVSGRSRPRSRTIFQAELTFLRKYGFIPESRSNRYRLGVGLPINWVRVNEAMQVEL
;
A
#
# COMPACT_ATOMS: atom_id res chain seq x y z
N MET A 1 -1.76 21.93 11.49
CA MET A 1 -1.42 22.33 12.87
C MET A 1 0.03 21.93 13.18
N PHE A 2 0.34 20.63 13.25
CA PHE A 2 1.71 20.13 13.50
C PHE A 2 2.79 20.65 12.55
N ASP A 3 2.45 20.91 11.28
CA ASP A 3 3.36 21.50 10.28
C ASP A 3 3.23 23.04 10.23
N ALA A 4 1.99 23.54 10.14
CA ALA A 4 1.70 24.96 9.89
C ALA A 4 1.91 25.89 11.11
N ASP A 5 1.63 25.41 12.33
CA ASP A 5 1.90 26.15 13.57
C ASP A 5 2.28 25.18 14.70
N PRO A 6 3.55 24.73 14.69
CA PRO A 6 4.03 23.70 15.61
C PRO A 6 4.08 24.18 17.06
N SER A 7 4.21 25.50 17.27
CA SER A 7 4.22 26.11 18.60
C SER A 7 2.88 25.98 19.32
N LEU A 8 1.78 25.76 18.59
CA LEU A 8 0.48 25.43 19.18
C LEU A 8 0.38 23.97 19.64
N CYS A 9 1.23 23.09 19.12
CA CYS A 9 1.17 21.67 19.41
C CYS A 9 2.22 21.22 20.43
N PHE A 10 3.42 21.79 20.38
CA PHE A 10 4.58 21.27 21.11
C PHE A 10 4.96 22.19 22.26
N ALA A 11 5.16 21.61 23.44
CA ALA A 11 5.59 22.36 24.62
C ALA A 11 6.97 23.01 24.44
N ASP A 12 7.86 22.34 23.68
CA ASP A 12 9.28 22.71 23.58
C ASP A 12 9.64 23.56 22.35
N VAL A 13 8.64 23.99 21.56
CA VAL A 13 8.87 24.77 20.34
C VAL A 13 8.51 26.23 20.59
N PRO A 14 9.50 27.15 20.67
CA PRO A 14 9.23 28.58 20.87
C PRO A 14 8.32 29.15 19.78
N SER A 15 7.38 30.01 20.16
CA SER A 15 6.51 30.72 19.21
C SER A 15 7.33 31.46 18.14
N GLY A 16 7.00 31.23 16.86
CA GLY A 16 7.70 31.82 15.72
C GLY A 16 8.95 31.07 15.23
N SER A 17 9.35 29.97 15.89
CA SER A 17 10.40 29.08 15.38
C SER A 17 9.83 28.06 14.39
N ARG A 18 10.54 27.83 13.26
CA ARG A 18 10.20 26.72 12.37
C ARG A 18 10.87 25.45 12.90
N PRO A 19 10.13 24.35 13.14
CA PRO A 19 10.74 23.11 13.53
C PRO A 19 11.58 22.55 12.37
N ASN A 20 12.60 21.77 12.73
CA ASN A 20 13.41 21.01 11.77
C ASN A 20 12.74 19.68 11.38
N PHE A 21 11.41 19.67 11.25
CA PHE A 21 10.65 18.51 10.79
C PHE A 21 9.50 18.95 9.88
N SER A 22 9.03 18.04 9.05
CA SER A 22 7.73 18.14 8.38
C SER A 22 6.76 17.18 9.05
N ALA A 23 5.45 17.43 8.97
CA ALA A 23 4.45 16.50 9.49
C ALA A 23 3.60 15.89 8.36
N PHE A 24 3.37 14.58 8.42
CA PHE A 24 2.52 13.85 7.48
C PHE A 24 1.48 12.98 8.20
N ALA A 25 0.26 12.98 7.70
CA ALA A 25 -0.78 12.07 8.15
C ALA A 25 -0.61 10.72 7.45
N THR A 26 -0.53 9.66 8.24
CA THR A 26 -0.24 8.30 7.79
C THR A 26 -1.11 7.30 8.55
N GLN A 27 -1.14 6.05 8.07
CA GLN A 27 -1.88 4.98 8.72
C GLN A 27 -0.92 4.10 9.54
N GLU A 28 -1.39 3.59 10.68
CA GLU A 28 -0.70 2.48 11.32
C GLU A 28 -0.80 1.22 10.46
N PRO A 29 0.33 0.54 10.15
CA PRO A 29 0.26 -0.73 9.45
C PRO A 29 -0.56 -1.72 10.26
N SER A 30 -1.50 -2.37 9.60
CA SER A 30 -2.34 -3.45 10.13
C SER A 30 -1.52 -4.60 10.72
N ARG A 31 -0.27 -4.80 10.26
CA ARG A 31 0.63 -5.84 10.73
C ARG A 31 1.35 -5.53 12.07
N THR A 32 0.85 -4.57 12.85
CA THR A 32 1.45 -4.17 14.13
C THR A 32 0.70 -4.75 15.32
N ASN A 33 1.40 -5.01 16.42
CA ASN A 33 0.78 -5.57 17.63
C ASN A 33 -0.18 -4.57 18.26
N TRP A 34 -1.22 -5.06 18.93
CA TRP A 34 -2.11 -4.22 19.72
C TRP A 34 -1.31 -3.39 20.76
N PRO A 35 -1.73 -2.14 21.08
CA PRO A 35 -2.89 -1.41 20.56
C PRO A 35 -2.67 -0.82 19.16
N LEU A 36 -3.75 -0.68 18.38
CA LEU A 36 -3.75 0.01 17.08
C LEU A 36 -4.26 1.44 17.26
N ALA A 37 -3.53 2.43 16.75
CA ALA A 37 -3.87 3.83 16.70
C ALA A 37 -4.83 4.11 15.55
N ASP A 38 -5.77 5.04 15.76
CA ASP A 38 -6.71 5.47 14.73
C ASP A 38 -6.01 6.18 13.55
N GLY A 39 -4.83 6.75 13.82
CA GLY A 39 -3.94 7.30 12.81
C GLY A 39 -2.53 7.51 13.35
N VAL A 40 -1.60 7.85 12.46
CA VAL A 40 -0.21 8.16 12.85
C VAL A 40 0.21 9.47 12.20
N ILE A 41 0.74 10.39 13.01
CA ILE A 41 1.39 11.61 12.55
C ILE A 41 2.89 11.33 12.48
N SER A 42 3.42 11.25 11.27
CA SER A 42 4.85 11.07 11.01
C SER A 42 5.55 12.43 11.00
N LEU A 43 6.63 12.56 11.77
CA LEU A 43 7.46 13.75 11.89
C LEU A 43 8.89 13.46 11.40
N PRO A 44 9.13 13.32 10.08
CA PRO A 44 10.48 13.19 9.55
C PRO A 44 11.31 14.45 9.82
N ARG A 45 12.50 14.26 10.40
CA ARG A 45 13.45 15.35 10.64
C ARG A 45 14.13 15.76 9.33
N THR A 46 14.30 17.06 9.13
CA THR A 46 14.93 17.64 7.94
C THR A 46 16.44 17.36 7.89
N VAL A 47 17.06 17.07 9.05
CA VAL A 47 18.48 16.76 9.21
C VAL A 47 18.63 15.47 10.01
N GLY A 48 19.51 14.57 9.58
CA GLY A 48 19.82 13.31 10.29
C GLY A 48 19.00 12.09 9.87
N GLY A 49 17.86 12.28 9.18
CA GLY A 49 17.07 11.18 8.61
C GLY A 49 16.22 10.39 9.61
N ASP A 50 16.30 10.75 10.89
CA ASP A 50 15.43 10.21 11.94
C ASP A 50 13.98 10.66 11.75
N GLN A 51 13.05 9.84 12.22
CA GLN A 51 11.62 10.08 12.13
C GLN A 51 11.01 9.81 13.50
N ASP A 52 10.26 10.78 14.00
CA ASP A 52 9.43 10.63 15.20
C ASP A 52 7.99 10.34 14.77
N ASP A 53 7.34 9.38 15.42
CA ASP A 53 5.95 9.03 15.12
C ASP A 53 5.06 9.26 16.34
N VAL A 54 3.95 9.94 16.11
CA VAL A 54 2.95 10.28 17.13
C VAL A 54 1.65 9.53 16.82
N ALA A 55 1.19 8.71 17.76
CA ALA A 55 -0.08 8.00 17.63
C ALA A 55 -1.27 8.96 17.80
N LEU A 56 -2.30 8.81 16.99
CA LEU A 56 -3.56 9.54 17.09
C LEU A 56 -4.64 8.62 17.65
N GLU A 57 -5.28 9.09 18.72
CA GLU A 57 -6.49 8.52 19.32
C GLU A 57 -7.64 9.49 19.10
N TYR A 58 -8.66 9.09 18.33
CA TYR A 58 -9.75 9.95 17.90
C TYR A 58 -11.08 9.46 18.46
N LYS A 59 -11.79 10.32 19.19
CA LYS A 59 -13.11 10.00 19.76
C LYS A 59 -14.22 10.73 19.05
N ARG A 60 -15.29 10.02 18.71
CA ARG A 60 -16.48 10.55 18.04
C ARG A 60 -17.48 11.07 19.06
N VAL A 61 -18.32 12.02 18.63
CA VAL A 61 -19.45 12.55 19.43
C VAL A 61 -20.36 11.43 19.96
N ALA A 62 -20.56 10.36 19.18
CA ALA A 62 -21.43 9.24 19.55
C ALA A 62 -20.89 8.35 20.68
N GLU A 63 -19.60 8.42 21.02
CA GLU A 63 -18.99 7.58 22.06
C GLU A 63 -19.27 8.09 23.49
N GLY A 64 -19.67 9.36 23.62
CA GLY A 64 -19.95 9.99 24.91
C GLY A 64 -18.75 9.99 25.86
N THR A 65 -19.03 10.06 27.16
CA THR A 65 -18.01 10.12 28.22
C THR A 65 -17.25 8.80 28.41
N HIS A 66 -17.82 7.66 28.01
CA HIS A 66 -17.15 6.36 28.08
C HIS A 66 -15.87 6.34 27.25
N GLY A 67 -15.84 7.07 26.12
CA GLY A 67 -14.65 7.18 25.28
C GLY A 67 -13.46 7.86 25.93
N LEU A 68 -13.66 8.67 26.98
CA LEU A 68 -12.59 9.51 27.56
C LEU A 68 -11.53 8.70 28.31
N LEU A 69 -11.95 7.79 29.20
CA LEU A 69 -11.02 6.95 29.95
C LEU A 69 -10.27 5.99 29.03
N THR A 70 -10.97 5.44 28.04
CA THR A 70 -10.37 4.57 27.02
C THR A 70 -9.33 5.33 26.22
N ALA A 71 -9.57 6.59 25.85
CA ALA A 71 -8.61 7.42 25.14
C ALA A 71 -7.29 7.60 25.91
N VAL A 72 -7.39 7.83 27.23
CA VAL A 72 -6.22 7.93 28.12
C VAL A 72 -5.45 6.60 28.16
N GLY A 73 -6.16 5.50 28.40
CA GLY A 73 -5.55 4.16 28.46
C GLY A 73 -4.86 3.76 27.15
N GLN A 74 -5.53 3.97 26.01
CA GLN A 74 -4.97 3.70 24.68
C GLN A 74 -3.74 4.56 24.40
N SER A 75 -3.79 5.85 24.73
CA SER A 75 -2.66 6.78 24.53
C SER A 75 -1.42 6.37 25.31
N LEU A 76 -1.57 5.94 26.57
CA LEU A 76 -0.46 5.42 27.36
C LEU A 76 0.08 4.10 26.77
N ALA A 77 -0.81 3.22 26.33
CA ALA A 77 -0.42 1.97 25.69
C ALA A 77 0.32 2.20 24.36
N TYR A 78 0.02 3.26 23.60
CA TYR A 78 0.81 3.65 22.42
C TYR A 78 2.24 4.08 22.78
N ILE A 79 2.39 4.86 23.85
CA ILE A 79 3.71 5.25 24.36
C ILE A 79 4.51 4.00 24.76
N ASP A 80 3.89 3.06 25.46
CA ASP A 80 4.51 1.79 25.85
C ASP A 80 4.87 0.90 24.65
N LYS A 81 4.07 0.94 23.60
CA LYS A 81 4.33 0.28 22.30
C LYS A 81 5.54 0.89 21.58
N GLY A 82 5.95 2.10 21.95
CA GLY A 82 7.17 2.76 21.44
C GLY A 82 6.92 3.93 20.49
N TYR A 83 5.71 4.48 20.45
CA TYR A 83 5.46 5.78 19.80
C TYR A 83 6.21 6.91 20.54
N ASN A 84 6.70 7.92 19.82
CA ASN A 84 7.43 9.05 20.43
C ASN A 84 6.50 9.95 21.26
N GLY A 85 5.21 9.94 20.96
CA GLY A 85 4.15 10.52 21.75
C GLY A 85 2.77 10.05 21.29
N ALA A 86 1.72 10.47 21.98
CA ALA A 86 0.34 10.19 21.62
C ALA A 86 -0.49 11.48 21.69
N VAL A 87 -1.49 11.60 20.82
CA VAL A 87 -2.45 12.71 20.84
C VAL A 87 -3.86 12.19 20.95
N ILE A 88 -4.60 12.73 21.92
CA ILE A 88 -6.03 12.52 22.09
C ILE A 88 -6.75 13.66 21.38
N VAL A 89 -7.62 13.34 20.44
CA VAL A 89 -8.47 14.30 19.73
C VAL A 89 -9.93 13.97 20.02
N ILE A 90 -10.60 14.83 20.77
CA ILE A 90 -11.96 14.60 21.29
C ILE A 90 -12.89 15.77 20.95
N PRO A 91 -14.21 15.55 20.88
CA PRO A 91 -15.15 16.63 20.59
C PRO A 91 -15.08 17.71 21.66
N ARG A 92 -15.31 18.97 21.29
CA ARG A 92 -15.34 20.07 22.25
C ARG A 92 -16.41 19.91 23.32
N SER A 93 -17.50 19.23 22.99
CA SER A 93 -18.54 18.86 23.96
C SER A 93 -19.21 17.55 23.56
N TYR A 94 -19.69 16.85 24.58
CA TYR A 94 -20.69 15.79 24.44
C TYR A 94 -22.02 16.31 24.99
N SER A 95 -23.12 15.69 24.58
CA SER A 95 -24.44 15.95 25.20
C SER A 95 -24.42 15.74 26.72
N SER A 96 -23.57 14.84 27.20
CA SER A 96 -23.41 14.52 28.62
C SER A 96 -22.24 15.23 29.32
N HIS A 97 -21.40 15.99 28.61
CA HIS A 97 -20.21 16.62 29.19
C HIS A 97 -19.78 17.88 28.44
N GLY A 98 -19.75 19.03 29.11
CA GLY A 98 -19.49 20.33 28.47
C GLY A 98 -18.03 20.56 28.04
N HIS A 99 -17.05 20.09 28.83
CA HIS A 99 -15.61 20.32 28.58
C HIS A 99 -14.77 19.03 28.73
N PRO A 100 -14.99 18.01 27.89
CA PRO A 100 -14.34 16.71 28.03
C PRO A 100 -12.81 16.78 27.94
N ALA A 101 -12.25 17.72 27.15
CA ALA A 101 -10.80 17.85 27.01
C ALA A 101 -10.13 18.35 28.28
N GLU A 102 -10.71 19.35 28.94
CA GLU A 102 -10.24 19.83 30.24
C GLU A 102 -10.32 18.74 31.31
N HIS A 103 -11.35 17.89 31.26
CA HIS A 103 -11.46 16.74 32.15
C HIS A 103 -10.34 15.71 31.93
N VAL A 104 -10.03 15.37 30.68
CA VAL A 104 -8.91 14.48 30.36
C VAL A 104 -7.57 15.07 30.81
N VAL A 105 -7.35 16.37 30.58
CA VAL A 105 -6.15 17.07 31.07
C VAL A 105 -6.04 17.00 32.58
N SER A 106 -7.14 17.25 33.31
CA SER A 106 -7.18 17.12 34.77
C SER A 106 -6.80 15.71 35.24
N ILE A 107 -7.23 14.65 34.54
CA ILE A 107 -6.84 13.27 34.85
C ILE A 107 -5.34 13.06 34.61
N LEU A 108 -4.82 13.47 33.45
CA LEU A 108 -3.41 13.30 33.11
C LEU A 108 -2.50 14.03 34.11
N ASP A 109 -2.84 15.27 34.44
CA ASP A 109 -2.04 16.11 35.33
C ASP A 109 -2.13 15.64 36.78
N SER A 110 -3.32 15.19 37.25
CA SER A 110 -3.49 14.67 38.62
C SER A 110 -2.76 13.35 38.87
N ASN A 111 -2.46 12.59 37.80
CA ASN A 111 -1.71 11.34 37.88
C ASN A 111 -0.23 11.52 37.45
N GLU A 112 0.23 12.77 37.32
CA GLU A 112 1.60 13.11 36.93
C GLU A 112 2.05 12.40 35.65
N ILE A 113 1.12 12.21 34.70
CA ILE A 113 1.40 11.56 33.42
C ILE A 113 2.28 12.49 32.58
N ASP A 114 3.35 11.91 32.03
CA ASP A 114 4.32 12.57 31.16
C ASP A 114 3.64 13.47 30.09
N GLY A 115 4.33 14.56 29.73
CA GLY A 115 3.92 15.50 28.68
C GLY A 115 3.85 14.86 27.28
N ARG A 116 4.21 13.58 27.14
CA ARG A 116 4.12 12.80 25.89
C ARG A 116 2.71 12.51 25.40
N VAL A 117 1.68 12.84 26.18
CA VAL A 117 0.26 12.79 25.74
C VAL A 117 -0.26 14.21 25.51
N GLY A 118 -0.48 14.59 24.25
CA GLY A 118 -1.17 15.82 23.90
C GLY A 118 -2.69 15.65 23.92
N VAL A 119 -3.42 16.71 24.26
CA VAL A 119 -4.90 16.71 24.25
C VAL A 119 -5.40 17.86 23.40
N PHE A 120 -6.28 17.54 22.46
CA PHE A 120 -6.89 18.47 21.54
C PHE A 120 -8.40 18.32 21.56
N ASP A 121 -9.11 19.44 21.41
CA ASP A 121 -10.53 19.43 21.11
C ASP A 121 -10.82 19.76 19.65
N TYR A 122 -11.99 19.34 19.17
CA TYR A 122 -12.47 19.69 17.85
C TYR A 122 -13.93 20.13 17.83
N GLU A 123 -14.25 21.05 16.91
CA GLU A 123 -15.62 21.40 16.52
C GLU A 123 -16.08 20.58 15.30
N ASP A 124 -17.39 20.57 15.04
CA ASP A 124 -17.97 19.87 13.90
C ASP A 124 -17.24 20.18 12.59
N PRO A 125 -16.83 19.16 11.81
CA PRO A 125 -16.07 19.35 10.59
C PRO A 125 -16.90 19.97 9.47
N ASP A 126 -16.26 20.81 8.66
CA ASP A 126 -16.81 21.25 7.37
C ASP A 126 -16.64 20.17 6.31
N LYS A 127 -17.69 19.38 6.10
CA LYS A 127 -17.70 18.27 5.13
C LYS A 127 -17.66 18.72 3.67
N SER A 128 -17.77 20.02 3.39
CA SER A 128 -17.71 20.59 2.04
C SER A 128 -16.28 20.92 1.60
N SER A 129 -15.34 21.02 2.54
CA SER A 129 -13.95 21.44 2.31
C SER A 129 -12.99 20.24 2.23
N PRO A 130 -11.88 20.34 1.45
CA PRO A 130 -10.75 19.41 1.58
C PRO A 130 -10.00 19.55 2.91
N TYR A 131 -10.26 20.62 3.68
CA TYR A 131 -9.69 20.87 5.00
C TYR A 131 -10.78 20.88 6.09
N PRO A 132 -11.43 19.73 6.36
CA PRO A 132 -12.65 19.68 7.18
C PRO A 132 -12.49 20.24 8.60
N PHE A 133 -11.28 20.22 9.13
CA PHE A 133 -10.97 20.68 10.49
C PHE A 133 -10.12 21.97 10.54
N ARG A 134 -9.96 22.69 9.42
CA ARG A 134 -9.17 23.94 9.41
C ARG A 134 -9.78 24.98 10.36
N GLY A 135 -8.98 25.43 11.33
CA GLY A 135 -9.43 26.38 12.35
C GLY A 135 -10.43 25.81 13.37
N ARG A 136 -10.68 24.50 13.34
CA ARG A 136 -11.69 23.82 14.18
C ARG A 136 -11.08 22.87 15.21
N ILE A 137 -9.75 22.73 15.24
CA ILE A 137 -9.02 21.96 16.25
C ILE A 137 -8.26 22.93 17.15
N ARG A 138 -8.33 22.71 18.46
CA ARG A 138 -7.63 23.50 19.48
C ARG A 138 -6.76 22.60 20.34
N CYS A 139 -5.51 23.01 20.58
CA CYS A 139 -4.66 22.37 21.57
C CYS A 139 -5.08 22.81 22.97
N ILE A 140 -5.32 21.84 23.86
CA ILE A 140 -5.65 22.06 25.27
C ILE A 140 -4.46 21.70 26.16
N ARG A 141 -3.77 20.61 25.82
CA ARG A 141 -2.50 20.19 26.44
C ARG A 141 -1.48 19.94 25.33
N PRO A 142 -0.40 20.74 25.24
CA PRO A 142 0.68 20.50 24.29
C PRO A 142 1.35 19.15 24.51
N ILE A 143 1.92 18.59 23.45
CA ILE A 143 2.66 17.33 23.48
C ILE A 143 4.17 17.59 23.55
N THR A 144 4.87 16.74 24.29
CA THR A 144 6.33 16.60 24.26
C THR A 144 6.70 15.37 23.46
N VAL A 145 7.55 15.50 22.45
CA VAL A 145 8.03 14.35 21.65
C VAL A 145 9.38 13.94 22.19
N ALA A 146 9.41 12.79 22.86
CA ALA A 146 10.65 12.23 23.37
C ALA A 146 11.21 11.18 22.40
N PRO A 147 12.54 10.96 22.37
CA PRO A 147 13.10 9.78 21.73
C PRO A 147 12.40 8.52 22.27
N SER A 148 11.95 7.65 21.37
CA SER A 148 11.36 6.37 21.79
C SER A 148 12.37 5.63 22.68
N ALA A 149 11.91 5.09 23.81
CA ALA A 149 12.75 4.24 24.64
C ALA A 149 13.29 3.11 23.75
N ILE A 150 14.61 3.08 23.57
CA ILE A 150 15.32 2.22 22.63
C ILE A 150 14.80 0.78 22.75
N GLY A 151 14.14 0.28 21.69
CA GLY A 151 13.92 -1.16 21.49
C GLY A 151 12.49 -1.71 21.39
N LYS A 152 11.40 -0.90 21.39
CA LYS A 152 10.04 -1.48 21.40
C LYS A 152 9.20 -1.38 20.13
N ARG A 153 9.46 -0.43 19.22
CA ARG A 153 8.83 -0.45 17.90
C ARG A 153 9.77 -1.16 16.93
N PRO A 154 9.43 -2.35 16.41
CA PRO A 154 10.15 -2.90 15.27
C PRO A 154 10.19 -1.83 14.19
N SER A 155 11.31 -1.73 13.46
CA SER A 155 11.42 -0.92 12.24
C SER A 155 10.52 -1.47 11.10
N ALA A 156 9.29 -1.85 11.43
CA ALA A 156 8.27 -2.33 10.54
C ALA A 156 7.66 -1.12 9.82
N SER A 157 8.11 -0.93 8.57
CA SER A 157 7.67 0.03 7.56
C SER A 157 7.48 1.48 8.05
N LYS A 158 8.38 2.36 7.58
CA LYS A 158 8.16 3.82 7.62
C LYS A 158 6.71 4.10 7.17
N PRO A 159 5.91 4.81 7.97
CA PRO A 159 4.52 5.09 7.65
C PRO A 159 4.39 5.63 6.21
N SER A 160 3.55 4.93 5.45
CA SER A 160 3.24 5.21 4.05
C SER A 160 2.04 6.15 3.94
N THR A 161 1.69 6.51 2.71
CA THR A 161 0.45 7.18 2.33
C THR A 161 -0.77 6.60 3.04
N GLN A 162 -1.81 7.41 3.26
CA GLN A 162 -3.02 7.02 4.00
C GLN A 162 -3.84 5.87 3.39
N TRP A 163 -3.58 5.52 2.13
CA TRP A 163 -4.26 4.45 1.44
C TRP A 163 -3.30 3.35 1.00
N VAL A 164 -3.90 2.18 0.75
CA VAL A 164 -3.16 0.95 0.46
C VAL A 164 -2.24 1.10 -0.75
N HIS A 165 -1.00 0.64 -0.60
CA HIS A 165 -0.08 0.51 -1.73
C HIS A 165 -0.31 -0.83 -2.44
N LEU A 166 -0.77 -0.75 -3.68
CA LEU A 166 -0.90 -1.90 -4.57
C LEU A 166 -0.01 -1.76 -5.79
N ARG A 167 0.33 -2.89 -6.41
CA ARG A 167 1.10 -2.91 -7.65
C ARG A 167 0.38 -3.63 -8.76
N GLU A 168 0.13 -2.89 -9.83
CA GLU A 168 -0.39 -3.42 -11.09
C GLU A 168 0.41 -4.65 -11.56
N GLY A 169 -0.31 -5.71 -11.93
CA GLY A 169 0.29 -6.96 -12.42
C GLY A 169 1.04 -7.77 -11.35
N SER A 170 0.95 -7.43 -10.06
CA SER A 170 1.49 -8.26 -8.96
C SER A 170 0.50 -8.46 -7.82
N THR A 171 -0.55 -7.64 -7.72
CA THR A 171 -1.60 -7.76 -6.70
C THR A 171 -2.99 -7.92 -7.35
N THR A 172 -3.12 -8.83 -8.32
CA THR A 172 -4.40 -9.17 -8.97
C THR A 172 -5.30 -9.98 -8.03
N ARG A 173 -6.61 -10.07 -8.31
CA ARG A 173 -7.54 -10.78 -7.42
C ARG A 173 -7.15 -12.25 -7.24
N ASP A 174 -6.75 -12.88 -8.34
CA ASP A 174 -6.36 -14.29 -8.32
C ASP A 174 -5.03 -14.51 -7.61
N VAL A 175 -4.06 -13.59 -7.70
CA VAL A 175 -2.83 -13.65 -6.89
C VAL A 175 -3.18 -13.67 -5.40
N ILE A 176 -4.00 -12.73 -4.98
CA ILE A 176 -4.36 -12.61 -3.57
C ILE A 176 -5.18 -13.83 -3.12
N TYR A 177 -6.11 -14.31 -3.94
CA TYR A 177 -6.86 -15.54 -3.69
C TYR A 177 -5.94 -16.76 -3.54
N CYS A 178 -5.03 -16.99 -4.48
CA CYS A 178 -4.08 -18.11 -4.41
C CYS A 178 -3.16 -18.01 -3.19
N TYR A 179 -2.68 -16.81 -2.84
CA TYR A 179 -1.90 -16.58 -1.64
C TYR A 179 -2.69 -16.94 -0.38
N LEU A 180 -3.93 -16.46 -0.26
CA LEU A 180 -4.80 -16.77 0.87
C LEU A 180 -5.14 -18.26 0.96
N LYS A 181 -5.28 -18.97 -0.17
CA LYS A 181 -5.45 -20.43 -0.15
C LYS A 181 -4.24 -21.15 0.42
N SER A 182 -3.03 -20.73 0.05
CA SER A 182 -1.80 -21.25 0.65
C SER A 182 -1.74 -20.94 2.15
N ALA A 183 -2.16 -19.73 2.55
CA ALA A 183 -2.25 -19.34 3.95
C ALA A 183 -3.22 -20.23 4.74
N ILE A 184 -4.46 -20.40 4.29
CA ILE A 184 -5.48 -21.25 4.93
C ILE A 184 -5.01 -22.70 5.08
N LEU A 185 -4.36 -23.25 4.04
CA LEU A 185 -3.90 -24.64 4.06
C LEU A 185 -2.83 -24.87 5.12
N LEU A 186 -1.82 -23.99 5.19
CA LEU A 186 -0.69 -24.14 6.10
C LEU A 186 -1.02 -23.71 7.53
N ALA A 187 -1.89 -22.70 7.67
CA ALA A 187 -2.50 -22.28 8.91
C ALA A 187 -3.16 -23.41 9.69
N GLY A 188 -3.92 -24.25 8.98
CA GLY A 188 -4.68 -25.36 9.56
C GLY A 188 -3.85 -26.58 9.94
N GLY A 189 -2.52 -26.48 10.01
CA GLY A 189 -1.63 -27.62 10.25
C GLY A 189 -1.55 -28.57 9.05
N GLY A 190 -1.77 -28.05 7.84
CA GLY A 190 -1.62 -28.82 6.61
C GLY A 190 -0.26 -29.51 6.53
N SER A 191 -0.22 -30.69 5.89
CA SER A 191 1.01 -31.47 5.68
C SER A 191 2.12 -30.61 5.07
N ALA A 192 3.37 -30.97 5.35
CA ALA A 192 4.55 -30.33 4.75
C ALA A 192 4.34 -30.07 3.25
N PRO A 193 4.80 -28.90 2.75
CA PRO A 193 4.56 -28.52 1.36
C PRO A 193 4.99 -29.64 0.40
N PRO A 194 4.21 -29.92 -0.65
CA PRO A 194 4.58 -30.93 -1.63
C PRO A 194 5.91 -30.55 -2.30
N SER A 195 6.67 -31.55 -2.76
CA SER A 195 7.80 -31.29 -3.67
C SER A 195 7.30 -30.46 -4.86
N TYR A 196 7.89 -29.29 -5.06
CA TYR A 196 7.43 -28.31 -6.04
C TYR A 196 7.81 -28.63 -7.49
N GLY A 197 8.56 -29.72 -7.72
CA GLY A 197 8.96 -30.15 -9.06
C GLY A 197 9.93 -29.19 -9.76
N ILE A 198 10.80 -28.50 -9.01
CA ILE A 198 11.82 -27.60 -9.58
C ILE A 198 12.68 -28.41 -10.57
N PRO A 199 12.87 -27.95 -11.82
CA PRO A 199 13.68 -28.66 -12.82
C PRO A 199 15.09 -28.98 -12.32
N GLU A 200 15.62 -30.16 -12.63
CA GLU A 200 16.95 -30.61 -12.18
C GLU A 200 18.07 -29.68 -12.69
N GLU A 201 17.90 -29.11 -13.88
CA GLU A 201 18.83 -28.14 -14.45
C GLU A 201 18.82 -26.82 -13.67
N MET A 202 17.67 -26.43 -13.12
CA MET A 202 17.56 -25.25 -12.24
C MET A 202 18.23 -25.53 -10.89
N VAL A 203 18.02 -26.72 -10.31
CA VAL A 203 18.73 -27.17 -9.09
C VAL A 203 20.25 -27.13 -9.30
N SER A 204 20.71 -27.65 -10.45
CA SER A 204 22.13 -27.64 -10.83
C SER A 204 22.66 -26.23 -11.01
N ALA A 205 21.89 -25.33 -11.63
CA ALA A 205 22.27 -23.94 -11.81
C ALA A 205 22.40 -23.19 -10.48
N VAL A 206 21.46 -23.37 -9.54
CA VAL A 206 21.58 -22.79 -8.20
C VAL A 206 22.82 -23.32 -7.50
N SER A 207 23.11 -24.62 -7.60
CA SER A 207 24.32 -25.22 -7.00
C SER A 207 25.63 -24.67 -7.59
N ARG A 208 25.65 -24.32 -8.89
CA ARG A 208 26.81 -23.65 -9.52
C ARG A 208 26.97 -22.20 -9.07
N ILE A 209 25.85 -21.50 -8.83
CA ILE A 209 25.84 -20.13 -8.31
C ILE A 209 26.28 -20.09 -6.86
N ASP A 210 25.71 -20.96 -6.03
CA ASP A 210 25.96 -21.09 -4.60
C ASP A 210 25.73 -22.54 -4.18
N ALA A 211 26.84 -23.27 -4.00
CA ALA A 211 26.82 -24.69 -3.64
C ALA A 211 26.24 -24.97 -2.24
N THR A 212 26.04 -23.94 -1.41
CA THR A 212 25.51 -24.07 -0.05
C THR A 212 24.04 -23.67 0.06
N ALA A 213 23.47 -23.09 -1.00
CA ALA A 213 22.11 -22.59 -0.97
C ALA A 213 21.08 -23.72 -1.00
N ASP A 214 20.07 -23.63 -0.14
CA ASP A 214 18.83 -24.35 -0.35
C ASP A 214 18.12 -23.77 -1.59
N VAL A 215 17.74 -24.64 -2.53
CA VAL A 215 17.23 -24.21 -3.84
C VAL A 215 15.90 -23.48 -3.72
N GLU A 216 15.02 -23.94 -2.84
CA GLU A 216 13.70 -23.32 -2.64
C GLU A 216 13.83 -21.96 -1.97
N GLU A 217 14.69 -21.86 -0.96
CA GLU A 217 14.99 -20.61 -0.26
C GLU A 217 15.65 -19.59 -1.18
N PHE A 218 16.60 -20.03 -2.00
CA PHE A 218 17.27 -19.18 -2.98
C PHE A 218 16.30 -18.63 -4.01
N LEU A 219 15.50 -19.50 -4.66
CA LEU A 219 14.59 -19.09 -5.73
C LEU A 219 13.33 -18.39 -5.21
N GLY A 220 12.89 -18.73 -3.99
CA GLY A 220 11.78 -18.11 -3.29
C GLY A 220 12.16 -16.80 -2.58
N TYR A 221 13.46 -16.50 -2.45
CA TYR A 221 13.96 -15.39 -1.64
C TYR A 221 13.42 -15.45 -0.20
N THR A 222 13.64 -16.59 0.45
CA THR A 222 13.34 -16.79 1.87
C THR A 222 14.61 -17.20 2.61
N SER A 223 14.71 -16.90 3.89
CA SER A 223 15.87 -17.28 4.72
C SER A 223 15.46 -17.79 6.10
N ASP A 224 14.16 -17.97 6.32
CA ASP A 224 13.59 -18.40 7.59
C ASP A 224 12.47 -19.43 7.37
N SER A 225 12.18 -20.18 8.42
CA SER A 225 11.12 -21.19 8.45
C SER A 225 9.80 -20.62 9.01
N SER A 226 9.61 -19.30 9.01
CA SER A 226 8.38 -18.70 9.53
C SER A 226 7.17 -19.13 8.71
N LEU A 227 5.98 -19.11 9.32
CA LEU A 227 4.74 -19.40 8.62
C LEU A 227 4.59 -18.54 7.36
N GLY A 228 4.91 -17.24 7.43
CA GLY A 228 4.86 -16.34 6.28
C GLY A 228 5.80 -16.77 5.13
N SER A 229 7.01 -17.24 5.44
CA SER A 229 7.91 -17.77 4.41
C SER A 229 7.43 -19.10 3.83
N GLN A 230 6.80 -19.96 4.63
CA GLN A 230 6.20 -21.20 4.13
C GLN A 230 5.00 -20.92 3.21
N ILE A 231 4.11 -19.99 3.59
CA ILE A 231 2.97 -19.54 2.77
C ILE A 231 3.47 -18.97 1.45
N TRP A 232 4.48 -18.09 1.52
CA TRP A 232 5.08 -17.51 0.33
C TRP A 232 5.65 -18.57 -0.62
N LYS A 233 6.42 -19.53 -0.11
CA LYS A 233 6.99 -20.61 -0.93
C LYS A 233 5.90 -21.46 -1.57
N ASP A 234 4.88 -21.86 -0.81
CA ASP A 234 3.75 -22.62 -1.36
C ASP A 234 3.05 -21.84 -2.46
N PHE A 235 2.70 -20.57 -2.22
CA PHE A 235 2.08 -19.72 -3.23
C PHE A 235 2.97 -19.58 -4.48
N TRP A 236 4.24 -19.22 -4.27
CA TRP A 236 5.18 -18.91 -5.34
C TRP A 236 5.38 -20.09 -6.27
N PHE A 237 5.75 -21.26 -5.75
CA PHE A 237 6.06 -22.41 -6.59
C PHE A 237 4.81 -23.14 -7.12
N LYS A 238 3.70 -23.14 -6.38
CA LYS A 238 2.47 -23.80 -6.82
C LYS A 238 1.76 -23.06 -7.93
N TYR A 239 1.76 -21.71 -7.88
CA TYR A 239 0.96 -20.87 -8.76
C TYR A 239 1.76 -20.00 -9.73
N VAL A 240 2.97 -19.54 -9.37
CA VAL A 240 3.72 -18.55 -10.17
C VAL A 240 4.92 -19.18 -10.86
N ALA A 241 5.89 -19.66 -10.09
CA ALA A 241 7.13 -20.28 -10.55
C ALA A 241 6.96 -21.80 -10.69
N THR A 242 6.00 -22.21 -11.52
CA THR A 242 5.78 -23.64 -11.83
C THR A 242 6.96 -24.21 -12.65
N PRO A 243 7.09 -25.54 -12.77
CA PRO A 243 8.17 -26.13 -13.54
C PRO A 243 8.25 -25.60 -14.98
N GLU A 244 7.11 -25.42 -15.64
CA GLU A 244 7.04 -24.87 -17.00
C GLU A 244 7.48 -23.40 -17.07
N VAL A 245 7.14 -22.61 -16.04
CA VAL A 245 7.55 -21.21 -15.94
C VAL A 245 9.04 -21.10 -15.62
N LEU A 246 9.62 -22.02 -14.84
CA LEU A 246 11.04 -22.05 -14.50
C LEU A 246 11.92 -22.47 -15.68
N THR A 247 11.39 -23.21 -16.65
CA THR A 247 12.12 -23.57 -17.87
C THR A 247 12.39 -22.34 -18.76
N PRO A 248 13.65 -21.96 -19.03
CA PRO A 248 13.97 -20.71 -19.72
C PRO A 248 13.84 -20.76 -21.24
N PHE A 249 14.01 -21.94 -21.86
CA PHE A 249 14.00 -22.11 -23.31
C PHE A 249 13.50 -23.50 -23.72
N LYS A 250 13.12 -23.63 -24.99
CA LYS A 250 12.94 -24.91 -25.68
C LYS A 250 13.63 -24.86 -27.05
N ARG A 251 14.08 -26.00 -27.56
CA ARG A 251 14.62 -26.09 -28.92
C ARG A 251 13.50 -26.18 -29.95
N SER A 252 13.60 -25.42 -31.02
CA SER A 252 12.75 -25.47 -32.21
C SER A 252 13.65 -25.62 -33.44
N GLY A 253 13.91 -26.86 -33.84
CA GLY A 253 14.95 -27.17 -34.83
C GLY A 253 16.33 -26.80 -34.30
N SER A 254 17.05 -25.94 -35.01
CA SER A 254 18.39 -25.47 -34.62
C SER A 254 18.39 -24.19 -33.77
N THR A 255 17.22 -23.65 -33.41
CA THR A 255 17.12 -22.40 -32.64
C THR A 255 16.46 -22.63 -31.28
N TYR A 256 16.82 -21.76 -30.33
CA TYR A 256 16.20 -21.66 -29.02
C TYR A 256 15.07 -20.63 -29.06
N VAL A 257 13.94 -20.99 -28.47
CA VAL A 257 12.77 -20.10 -28.34
C VAL A 257 12.22 -20.16 -26.92
N ALA A 258 11.59 -19.07 -26.49
CA ALA A 258 10.92 -19.04 -25.19
C ALA A 258 9.76 -20.07 -25.17
N PRO A 259 9.51 -20.76 -24.05
CA PRO A 259 8.49 -21.82 -24.01
C PRO A 259 7.06 -21.35 -24.25
N ALA A 260 6.77 -20.07 -24.00
CA ALA A 260 5.43 -19.48 -23.91
C ALA A 260 4.61 -20.07 -22.75
N ALA A 261 5.26 -20.28 -21.60
CA ALA A 261 4.61 -20.81 -20.41
C ALA A 261 3.69 -19.77 -19.75
N PHE A 262 2.68 -20.29 -19.04
CA PHE A 262 1.75 -19.50 -18.26
C PHE A 262 1.85 -19.93 -16.80
N THR A 263 1.67 -18.95 -15.91
CA THR A 263 1.43 -19.21 -14.48
C THR A 263 0.06 -19.91 -14.30
N LYS A 264 -0.25 -20.38 -13.10
CA LYS A 264 -1.62 -20.79 -12.72
C LYS A 264 -2.45 -19.63 -12.18
N VAL A 265 -1.94 -18.41 -12.26
CA VAL A 265 -2.64 -17.19 -11.85
C VAL A 265 -3.50 -16.67 -13.00
N LEU A 266 -4.79 -16.50 -12.79
CA LEU A 266 -5.73 -15.90 -13.72
C LEU A 266 -5.51 -14.40 -13.87
N LYS A 267 -5.67 -13.92 -15.11
CA LYS A 267 -5.79 -12.50 -15.40
C LYS A 267 -7.15 -12.01 -14.91
N ASP A 268 -7.18 -10.79 -14.40
CA ASP A 268 -8.40 -10.20 -13.85
C ASP A 268 -9.48 -9.90 -14.91
N ASP A 269 -9.10 -9.78 -16.19
CA ASP A 269 -10.04 -9.63 -17.30
C ASP A 269 -10.67 -10.97 -17.73
N GLY A 270 -10.28 -12.09 -17.10
CA GLY A 270 -10.76 -13.42 -17.44
C GLY A 270 -10.19 -13.99 -18.75
N SER A 271 -9.23 -13.31 -19.40
CA SER A 271 -8.67 -13.73 -20.70
C SER A 271 -7.70 -14.91 -20.62
N GLY A 272 -7.68 -15.64 -19.50
CA GLY A 272 -6.81 -16.78 -19.23
C GLY A 272 -5.79 -16.48 -18.15
N HIS A 273 -4.62 -17.11 -18.24
CA HIS A 273 -3.58 -17.04 -17.22
C HIS A 273 -2.53 -15.96 -17.50
N SER A 274 -1.87 -15.50 -16.44
CA SER A 274 -0.81 -14.52 -16.51
C SER A 274 0.52 -15.17 -16.92
N GLN A 275 1.43 -14.37 -17.47
CA GLN A 275 2.79 -14.78 -17.82
C GLN A 275 3.80 -13.96 -17.02
N ILE A 276 4.92 -14.59 -16.69
CA ILE A 276 6.05 -13.98 -15.98
C ILE A 276 7.34 -14.48 -16.62
N PHE A 277 8.39 -13.64 -16.61
CA PHE A 277 9.68 -13.86 -17.29
C PHE A 277 9.64 -13.90 -18.83
N GLU A 278 8.45 -14.00 -19.43
CA GLU A 278 8.21 -14.00 -20.88
C GLU A 278 6.97 -13.19 -21.28
N GLY A 279 6.68 -13.13 -22.59
CA GLY A 279 5.52 -12.42 -23.15
C GLY A 279 5.79 -10.95 -23.52
N ARG A 280 7.04 -10.51 -23.35
CA ARG A 280 7.54 -9.23 -23.88
C ARG A 280 8.73 -9.52 -24.78
N ALA A 281 8.83 -8.83 -25.91
CA ALA A 281 9.96 -9.00 -26.84
C ALA A 281 11.34 -8.82 -26.17
N ASN A 282 11.40 -8.12 -25.04
CA ASN A 282 12.61 -7.92 -24.23
C ASN A 282 12.49 -8.56 -22.83
N GLY A 283 11.70 -9.61 -22.67
CA GLY A 283 11.62 -10.39 -21.44
C GLY A 283 12.91 -11.15 -21.14
N LEU A 284 12.98 -11.76 -19.95
CA LEU A 284 14.17 -12.49 -19.52
C LEU A 284 14.42 -13.70 -20.42
N LYS A 285 13.38 -14.52 -20.65
CA LYS A 285 13.49 -15.73 -21.47
C LYS A 285 13.80 -15.42 -22.92
N GLU A 286 13.20 -14.37 -23.48
CA GLU A 286 13.50 -13.91 -24.84
C GLU A 286 14.96 -13.47 -24.95
N THR A 287 15.48 -12.74 -23.96
CA THR A 287 16.89 -12.32 -23.92
C THR A 287 17.84 -13.52 -23.81
N ILE A 288 17.51 -14.51 -22.98
CA ILE A 288 18.28 -15.75 -22.85
C ILE A 288 18.31 -16.51 -24.18
N CYS A 289 17.15 -16.67 -24.84
CA CYS A 289 17.07 -17.35 -26.14
C CYS A 289 17.89 -16.65 -27.22
N THR A 290 17.85 -15.31 -27.29
CA THR A 290 18.71 -14.54 -28.21
C THR A 290 20.18 -14.82 -27.94
N ARG A 291 20.64 -14.75 -26.69
CA ARG A 291 22.04 -14.99 -26.35
C ARG A 291 22.50 -16.42 -26.62
N LEU A 292 21.62 -17.41 -26.45
CA LEU A 292 21.89 -18.80 -26.84
C LEU A 292 22.03 -18.94 -28.36
N ASN A 293 21.10 -18.36 -29.13
CA ASN A 293 21.14 -18.40 -30.60
C ASN A 293 22.35 -17.67 -31.18
N ASP A 294 22.80 -16.60 -30.52
CA ASP A 294 23.99 -15.84 -30.89
C ASP A 294 25.30 -16.54 -30.46
N GLY A 295 25.22 -17.67 -29.75
CA GLY A 295 26.38 -18.39 -29.23
C GLY A 295 27.14 -17.65 -28.13
N VAL A 296 26.51 -16.64 -27.51
CA VAL A 296 27.11 -15.80 -26.46
C VAL A 296 27.18 -16.52 -25.12
N ILE A 297 26.22 -17.42 -24.86
CA ILE A 297 26.15 -18.23 -23.64
C ILE A 297 25.87 -19.69 -23.98
N ALA A 298 26.27 -20.61 -23.09
CA ALA A 298 25.87 -22.02 -23.15
C ALA A 298 24.57 -22.27 -22.37
N GLU A 299 23.97 -23.46 -22.54
CA GLU A 299 22.73 -23.84 -21.85
C GLU A 299 22.86 -23.77 -20.32
N ASP A 300 23.99 -24.21 -19.75
CA ASP A 300 24.23 -24.12 -18.29
C ASP A 300 24.19 -22.68 -17.76
N GLN A 301 24.80 -21.75 -18.50
CA GLN A 301 24.80 -20.33 -18.17
C GLN A 301 23.42 -19.71 -18.36
N ALA A 302 22.63 -20.17 -19.35
CA ALA A 302 21.25 -19.74 -19.52
C ALA A 302 20.36 -20.10 -18.33
N TRP A 303 20.57 -21.27 -17.71
CA TRP A 303 19.88 -21.63 -16.47
C TRP A 303 20.31 -20.76 -15.28
N GLU A 304 21.61 -20.42 -15.16
CA GLU A 304 22.10 -19.50 -14.13
C GLU A 304 21.53 -18.09 -14.29
N GLU A 305 21.43 -17.59 -15.52
CA GLU A 305 20.81 -16.31 -15.85
C GLU A 305 19.31 -16.31 -15.59
N MET A 306 18.62 -17.44 -15.72
CA MET A 306 17.22 -17.58 -15.31
C MET A 306 17.09 -17.43 -13.79
N ALA A 307 17.98 -18.06 -13.01
CA ALA A 307 17.96 -17.99 -11.55
C ALA A 307 18.30 -16.58 -11.01
N ASN A 308 19.42 -16.00 -11.46
CA ASN A 308 19.97 -14.73 -10.96
C ASN A 308 19.53 -13.47 -11.71
N GLY A 309 19.22 -13.61 -12.99
CA GLY A 309 18.95 -12.50 -13.89
C GLY A 309 20.17 -12.07 -14.69
N ILE A 310 19.99 -11.01 -15.49
CA ILE A 310 21.01 -10.49 -16.41
C ILE A 310 21.31 -9.04 -16.04
N SER A 311 22.57 -8.76 -15.73
CA SER A 311 23.07 -7.39 -15.58
C SER A 311 23.38 -6.82 -16.96
N ILE A 312 22.82 -5.65 -17.27
CA ILE A 312 23.02 -5.00 -18.57
C ILE A 312 23.78 -3.69 -18.34
N SER A 313 24.91 -3.52 -19.01
CA SER A 313 25.78 -2.33 -18.89
C SER A 313 25.08 -1.03 -19.28
N SER A 314 24.14 -1.09 -20.24
CA SER A 314 23.31 0.03 -20.68
C SER A 314 21.82 -0.36 -20.67
N GLY A 315 21.15 -0.23 -19.51
CA GLY A 315 19.72 -0.48 -19.41
C GLY A 315 19.25 -0.88 -18.02
N GLN A 316 18.01 -1.36 -17.91
CA GLN A 316 17.52 -2.00 -16.69
C GLN A 316 17.91 -3.47 -16.68
N ASN A 317 18.53 -3.93 -15.59
CA ASN A 317 18.80 -5.33 -15.34
C ASN A 317 17.52 -6.17 -15.48
N LYS A 318 17.65 -7.37 -16.06
CA LYS A 318 16.57 -8.36 -16.11
C LYS A 318 16.57 -9.12 -14.80
N GLN A 319 15.46 -9.05 -14.06
CA GLN A 319 15.32 -9.80 -12.81
C GLN A 319 15.19 -11.28 -13.11
N GLY A 320 16.07 -12.11 -12.56
CA GLY A 320 15.91 -13.56 -12.50
C GLY A 320 14.83 -13.98 -11.51
N VAL A 321 14.61 -15.29 -11.39
CA VAL A 321 13.61 -15.89 -10.50
C VAL A 321 13.78 -15.38 -9.06
N ARG A 322 15.00 -15.41 -8.51
CA ARG A 322 15.30 -14.98 -7.14
C ARG A 322 14.91 -13.51 -6.88
N SER A 323 15.38 -12.61 -7.74
CA SER A 323 15.11 -11.17 -7.59
C SER A 323 13.63 -10.82 -7.83
N ARG A 324 12.96 -11.58 -8.71
CA ARG A 324 11.54 -11.40 -8.97
C ARG A 324 10.69 -11.91 -7.82
N ALA A 325 11.06 -13.04 -7.20
CA ALA A 325 10.40 -13.56 -6.01
C ALA A 325 10.41 -12.51 -4.89
N HIS A 326 11.56 -11.90 -4.60
CA HIS A 326 11.66 -10.80 -3.63
C HIS A 326 10.68 -9.66 -3.92
N SER A 327 10.75 -9.08 -5.13
CA SER A 327 9.87 -7.95 -5.48
C SER A 327 8.40 -8.35 -5.45
N TYR A 328 8.06 -9.56 -5.88
CA TYR A 328 6.68 -10.02 -5.93
C TYR A 328 6.13 -10.26 -4.51
N ARG A 329 6.97 -10.78 -3.60
CA ARG A 329 6.66 -10.93 -2.18
C ARG A 329 6.42 -9.58 -1.51
N GLU A 330 7.30 -8.61 -1.72
CA GLU A 330 7.13 -7.25 -1.19
C GLU A 330 5.77 -6.67 -1.61
N ASP A 331 5.38 -6.86 -2.88
CA ASP A 331 4.12 -6.36 -3.41
C ASP A 331 2.90 -7.10 -2.81
N VAL A 332 2.94 -8.43 -2.73
CA VAL A 332 1.82 -9.26 -2.24
C VAL A 332 1.66 -9.12 -0.72
N ASP A 333 2.73 -9.31 0.06
CA ASP A 333 2.71 -9.23 1.52
C ASP A 333 2.20 -7.85 1.99
N SER A 334 2.64 -6.78 1.31
CA SER A 334 2.15 -5.43 1.59
C SER A 334 0.66 -5.29 1.32
N ALA A 335 0.17 -5.84 0.20
CA ALA A 335 -1.22 -5.75 -0.18
C ALA A 335 -2.13 -6.51 0.79
N VAL A 336 -1.84 -7.78 1.07
CA VAL A 336 -2.69 -8.61 1.96
C VAL A 336 -2.67 -8.09 3.40
N ALA A 337 -1.53 -7.57 3.86
CA ALA A 337 -1.46 -6.94 5.16
C ALA A 337 -2.32 -5.67 5.18
N GLN A 338 -2.09 -4.70 4.29
CA GLN A 338 -2.77 -3.40 4.32
C GLN A 338 -4.28 -3.50 4.06
N LEU A 339 -4.73 -4.51 3.30
CA LEU A 339 -6.16 -4.84 3.14
C LEU A 339 -6.76 -5.55 4.37
N GLN A 340 -5.94 -5.84 5.39
CA GLN A 340 -6.31 -6.58 6.60
C GLN A 340 -6.87 -7.97 6.29
N TRP A 341 -6.31 -8.67 5.30
CA TRP A 341 -6.72 -10.03 4.94
C TRP A 341 -5.84 -11.10 5.58
N ILE A 342 -4.71 -10.69 6.14
CA ILE A 342 -3.88 -11.50 7.03
C ILE A 342 -3.53 -10.72 8.29
N ASP A 343 -3.33 -11.44 9.39
CA ASP A 343 -2.88 -10.89 10.66
C ASP A 343 -1.34 -10.84 10.77
N ASN A 344 -0.84 -10.43 11.95
CA ASN A 344 0.60 -10.31 12.21
C ASN A 344 1.36 -11.63 12.07
N SER A 345 0.69 -12.73 12.39
CA SER A 345 1.22 -14.09 12.32
C SER A 345 1.19 -14.68 10.90
N GLY A 346 0.54 -14.00 9.96
CA GLY A 346 0.37 -14.44 8.58
C GLY A 346 -0.87 -15.31 8.37
N GLN A 347 -1.74 -15.40 9.38
CA GLN A 347 -3.00 -16.14 9.34
C GLN A 347 -4.06 -15.29 8.63
N PRO A 348 -4.93 -15.88 7.80
CA PRO A 348 -6.05 -15.16 7.22
C PRO A 348 -6.98 -14.60 8.32
N THR A 349 -7.44 -13.36 8.14
CA THR A 349 -8.48 -12.77 8.99
C THR A 349 -9.87 -13.20 8.55
N ASP A 350 -10.92 -12.79 9.25
CA ASP A 350 -12.31 -13.02 8.84
C ASP A 350 -12.58 -12.47 7.43
N GLU A 351 -12.05 -11.31 7.08
CA GLU A 351 -12.15 -10.71 5.75
C GLU A 351 -11.42 -11.54 4.69
N GLY A 352 -10.21 -12.04 5.03
CA GLY A 352 -9.44 -12.94 4.17
C GLY A 352 -10.16 -14.27 3.91
N TYR A 353 -10.68 -14.89 4.96
CA TYR A 353 -11.50 -16.12 4.86
C TYR A 353 -12.77 -15.89 4.04
N ARG A 354 -13.46 -14.76 4.25
CA ARG A 354 -14.67 -14.40 3.52
C ARG A 354 -14.39 -14.21 2.03
N PHE A 355 -13.30 -13.56 1.65
CA PHE A 355 -12.92 -13.43 0.24
C PHE A 355 -12.70 -14.80 -0.42
N VAL A 356 -11.96 -15.70 0.23
CA VAL A 356 -11.75 -17.07 -0.28
C VAL A 356 -13.08 -17.81 -0.42
N SER A 357 -13.96 -17.74 0.60
CA SER A 357 -15.28 -18.37 0.59
C SER A 357 -16.16 -17.86 -0.57
N ILE A 358 -16.14 -16.55 -0.84
CA ILE A 358 -16.84 -15.93 -1.97
C ILE A 358 -16.28 -16.49 -3.29
N CYS A 359 -14.96 -16.55 -3.43
CA CYS A 359 -14.33 -17.09 -4.63
C CYS A 359 -14.73 -18.55 -4.86
N GLU A 360 -14.69 -19.40 -3.82
CA GLU A 360 -15.05 -20.82 -3.95
C GLU A 360 -16.53 -21.03 -4.26
N ARG A 361 -17.41 -20.21 -3.69
CA ARG A 361 -18.86 -20.31 -3.89
C ARG A 361 -19.35 -19.80 -5.23
N PHE A 362 -18.73 -18.75 -5.78
CA PHE A 362 -19.26 -18.01 -6.94
C PHE A 362 -18.44 -18.19 -8.22
N GLY A 363 -17.54 -19.18 -8.29
CA GLY A 363 -16.83 -19.52 -9.53
C GLY A 363 -15.51 -18.78 -9.73
N GLY A 364 -14.85 -18.43 -8.63
CA GLY A 364 -13.48 -17.91 -8.60
C GLY A 364 -13.38 -16.39 -8.36
N PRO A 365 -12.14 -15.87 -8.36
CA PRO A 365 -11.84 -14.48 -8.00
C PRO A 365 -12.24 -13.44 -9.04
N ASN A 366 -12.69 -13.87 -10.23
CA ASN A 366 -13.27 -12.99 -11.25
C ASN A 366 -14.80 -13.01 -11.26
N SER A 367 -15.43 -13.73 -10.34
CA SER A 367 -16.88 -13.70 -10.18
C SER A 367 -17.38 -12.30 -9.79
N SER A 368 -18.62 -11.95 -10.17
CA SER A 368 -19.23 -10.66 -9.82
C SER A 368 -19.21 -10.41 -8.30
N ALA A 369 -19.40 -11.45 -7.49
CA ALA A 369 -19.34 -11.37 -6.04
C ALA A 369 -17.92 -11.05 -5.54
N ALA A 370 -16.90 -11.75 -6.05
CA ALA A 370 -15.50 -11.48 -5.69
C ALA A 370 -15.05 -10.09 -6.11
N VAL A 371 -15.45 -9.62 -7.30
CA VAL A 371 -15.17 -8.27 -7.79
C VAL A 371 -15.78 -7.21 -6.87
N LYS A 372 -17.04 -7.39 -6.45
CA LYS A 372 -17.71 -6.47 -5.52
C LYS A 372 -17.03 -6.45 -4.16
N TYR A 373 -16.71 -7.62 -3.59
CA TYR A 373 -16.07 -7.72 -2.28
C TYR A 373 -14.68 -7.08 -2.26
N PHE A 374 -13.85 -7.38 -3.27
CA PHE A 374 -12.53 -6.77 -3.41
C PHE A 374 -12.65 -5.24 -3.60
N GLY A 375 -13.59 -4.80 -4.45
CA GLY A 375 -13.86 -3.37 -4.65
C GLY A 375 -14.29 -2.66 -3.36
N ALA A 376 -15.15 -3.27 -2.56
CA ALA A 376 -15.54 -2.77 -1.24
C ALA A 376 -14.35 -2.68 -0.28
N THR A 377 -13.50 -3.71 -0.24
CA THR A 377 -12.30 -3.74 0.59
C THR A 377 -11.35 -2.60 0.21
N LEU A 378 -11.16 -2.32 -1.08
CA LEU A 378 -10.33 -1.19 -1.53
C LEU A 378 -10.86 0.15 -1.03
N ILE A 379 -12.17 0.37 -1.13
CA ILE A 379 -12.81 1.63 -0.75
C ILE A 379 -12.77 1.83 0.76
N GLN A 380 -13.10 0.80 1.53
CA GLN A 380 -13.22 0.87 2.99
C GLN A 380 -11.88 0.64 3.70
N THR A 381 -11.34 -0.58 3.68
CA THR A 381 -10.11 -0.96 4.42
C THR A 381 -8.84 -0.46 3.75
N GLY A 382 -8.83 -0.42 2.41
CA GLY A 382 -7.74 0.14 1.62
C GLY A 382 -7.73 1.66 1.55
N HIS A 383 -8.74 2.33 2.12
CA HIS A 383 -8.91 3.79 2.17
C HIS A 383 -8.91 4.49 0.81
N TYR A 384 -9.25 3.79 -0.28
CA TYR A 384 -9.43 4.44 -1.59
C TYR A 384 -10.64 5.40 -1.58
N GLY A 385 -11.60 5.23 -0.66
CA GLY A 385 -12.65 6.21 -0.42
C GLY A 385 -12.08 7.58 -0.02
N THR A 386 -11.07 7.60 0.85
CA THR A 386 -10.36 8.82 1.26
C THR A 386 -9.58 9.44 0.11
N PHE A 387 -8.89 8.63 -0.70
CA PHE A 387 -8.22 9.10 -1.91
C PHE A 387 -9.22 9.79 -2.87
N LEU A 388 -10.35 9.15 -3.16
CA LEU A 388 -11.41 9.71 -4.02
C LEU A 388 -11.99 10.99 -3.44
N HIS A 389 -12.16 11.07 -2.12
CA HIS A 389 -12.62 12.28 -1.45
C HIS A 389 -11.67 13.46 -1.70
N TYR A 390 -10.35 13.27 -1.52
CA TYR A 390 -9.38 14.34 -1.78
C TYR A 390 -9.33 14.74 -3.25
N VAL A 391 -9.36 13.75 -4.16
CA VAL A 391 -9.45 14.04 -5.60
C VAL A 391 -10.68 14.91 -5.89
N HIS A 392 -11.85 14.53 -5.38
CA HIS A 392 -13.08 15.27 -5.61
C HIS A 392 -13.03 16.70 -5.07
N ARG A 393 -12.65 16.86 -3.80
CA ARG A 393 -12.69 18.17 -3.12
C ARG A 393 -11.71 19.17 -3.69
N LEU A 394 -10.49 18.71 -4.00
CA LEU A 394 -9.50 19.56 -4.66
C LEU A 394 -9.96 19.93 -6.08
N SER A 395 -10.58 19.00 -6.81
CA SER A 395 -11.12 19.31 -8.13
C SER A 395 -12.28 20.29 -8.08
N GLU A 396 -13.21 20.14 -7.13
CA GLU A 396 -14.27 21.12 -6.92
C GLU A 396 -13.70 22.51 -6.65
N GLU A 397 -12.71 22.63 -5.76
CA GLU A 397 -12.06 23.91 -5.46
C GLU A 397 -11.43 24.54 -6.72
N ILE A 398 -10.68 23.77 -7.50
CA ILE A 398 -10.02 24.25 -8.72
C ILE A 398 -11.02 24.69 -9.78
N PHE A 399 -12.03 23.87 -10.07
CA PHE A 399 -12.98 24.15 -11.16
C PHE A 399 -14.11 25.11 -10.77
N LEU A 400 -14.32 25.35 -9.48
CA LEU A 400 -15.17 26.47 -9.02
C LEU A 400 -14.47 27.81 -9.22
N ASP A 401 -13.15 27.88 -9.03
CA ASP A 401 -12.35 29.09 -9.27
C ASP A 401 -12.16 29.36 -10.77
N ASP A 402 -11.74 28.34 -11.53
CA ASP A 402 -11.63 28.40 -12.99
C ASP A 402 -12.26 27.15 -13.65
N PRO A 403 -13.50 27.25 -14.16
CA PRO A 403 -14.17 26.14 -14.85
C PRO A 403 -13.42 25.63 -16.10
N LEU A 404 -12.51 26.44 -16.66
CA LEU A 404 -11.68 26.12 -17.81
C LEU A 404 -10.23 25.79 -17.44
N ALA A 405 -9.93 25.59 -16.15
CA ALA A 405 -8.61 25.20 -15.69
C ALA A 405 -8.08 23.98 -16.46
N PHE A 406 -6.78 24.01 -16.77
CA PHE A 406 -6.08 23.02 -17.59
C PHE A 406 -6.59 22.86 -19.03
N SER A 407 -7.57 23.65 -19.49
CA SER A 407 -7.99 23.60 -20.88
C SER A 407 -7.00 24.30 -21.80
N LYS A 408 -6.84 23.77 -23.01
CA LYS A 408 -6.03 24.36 -24.09
C LYS A 408 -6.92 24.75 -25.24
N SER A 409 -6.60 25.85 -25.92
CA SER A 409 -7.31 26.23 -27.14
C SER A 409 -6.85 25.36 -28.30
N LYS A 410 -7.78 24.62 -28.91
CA LYS A 410 -7.54 23.84 -30.13
C LYS A 410 -8.60 24.20 -31.16
N GLY A 411 -8.21 24.97 -32.17
CA GLY A 411 -9.14 25.45 -33.19
C GLY A 411 -10.21 26.41 -32.65
N GLY A 412 -9.89 27.22 -31.63
CA GLY A 412 -10.83 28.16 -31.01
C GLY A 412 -11.77 27.55 -29.97
N VAL A 413 -11.69 26.25 -29.72
CA VAL A 413 -12.46 25.54 -28.68
C VAL A 413 -11.53 25.15 -27.54
N SER A 414 -11.98 25.36 -26.30
CA SER A 414 -11.28 24.87 -25.11
C SER A 414 -11.39 23.35 -25.01
N VAL A 415 -10.25 22.67 -24.99
CA VAL A 415 -10.15 21.22 -24.90
C VAL A 415 -9.37 20.83 -23.66
N PHE A 416 -9.89 19.88 -22.89
CA PHE A 416 -9.15 19.16 -21.87
C PHE A 416 -8.62 17.89 -22.54
N ASP A 417 -7.31 17.76 -22.74
CA ASP A 417 -6.70 16.60 -23.39
C ASP A 417 -5.84 15.76 -22.42
N GLU A 418 -5.19 14.73 -22.95
CA GLU A 418 -4.39 13.80 -22.14
C GLU A 418 -3.19 14.51 -21.46
N ASP A 419 -2.56 15.48 -22.12
CA ASP A 419 -1.44 16.22 -21.54
C ASP A 419 -1.93 17.11 -20.40
N SER A 420 -3.03 17.82 -20.61
CA SER A 420 -3.70 18.60 -19.58
C SER A 420 -4.14 17.72 -18.41
N TYR A 421 -4.61 16.49 -18.66
CA TYR A 421 -4.98 15.55 -17.61
C TYR A 421 -3.80 15.18 -16.72
N TRP A 422 -2.61 14.97 -17.29
CA TRP A 422 -1.40 14.71 -16.51
C TRP A 422 -0.94 15.93 -15.70
N GLU A 423 -1.14 17.13 -16.23
CA GLU A 423 -0.90 18.37 -15.48
C GLU A 423 -1.84 18.50 -14.28
N TYR A 424 -3.14 18.29 -14.50
CA TYR A 424 -4.16 18.24 -13.46
C TYR A 424 -3.81 17.24 -12.34
N LEU A 425 -3.45 16.00 -12.68
CA LEU A 425 -3.04 15.00 -11.69
C LEU A 425 -1.78 15.41 -10.91
N ARG A 426 -0.86 16.14 -11.54
CA ARG A 426 0.34 16.67 -10.88
C ARG A 426 0.00 17.76 -9.87
N VAL A 427 -0.95 18.64 -10.21
CA VAL A 427 -1.45 19.65 -9.27
C VAL A 427 -2.13 18.99 -8.08
N LEU A 428 -3.03 18.02 -8.31
CA LEU A 428 -3.64 17.25 -7.22
C LEU A 428 -2.61 16.58 -6.32
N GLN A 429 -1.61 15.92 -6.92
CA GLN A 429 -0.53 15.29 -6.17
C GLN A 429 0.25 16.31 -5.33
N SER A 430 0.53 17.49 -5.88
CA SER A 430 1.21 18.57 -5.17
C SER A 430 0.40 19.05 -3.97
N HIS A 431 -0.91 19.27 -4.12
CA HIS A 431 -1.77 19.67 -2.99
C HIS A 431 -1.84 18.58 -1.91
N MET A 432 -1.98 17.30 -2.30
CA MET A 432 -2.00 16.18 -1.36
C MET A 432 -0.68 16.02 -0.58
N GLU A 433 0.45 16.33 -1.22
CA GLU A 433 1.79 16.24 -0.62
C GLU A 433 2.15 17.46 0.20
N ASN A 434 1.92 18.66 -0.32
CA ASN A 434 2.49 19.89 0.23
C ASN A 434 1.53 20.61 1.18
N ASP A 435 0.22 20.57 0.91
CA ASP A 435 -0.75 21.36 1.67
C ASP A 435 -1.52 20.47 2.64
N LEU A 436 -2.05 19.35 2.14
CA LEU A 436 -2.82 18.39 2.96
C LEU A 436 -1.91 17.46 3.77
N LYS A 437 -0.68 17.22 3.31
CA LYS A 437 0.31 16.32 3.94
C LYS A 437 -0.21 14.88 4.14
N VAL A 438 -1.07 14.40 3.25
CA VAL A 438 -1.67 13.05 3.27
C VAL A 438 -0.94 12.07 2.34
N LEU A 439 -0.07 12.60 1.48
CA LEU A 439 0.78 11.85 0.57
C LEU A 439 2.25 12.09 0.89
N ARG A 440 2.98 11.02 1.25
CA ARG A 440 4.44 11.08 1.41
C ARG A 440 5.13 10.49 0.19
N LYS A 441 5.91 11.30 -0.54
CA LYS A 441 6.83 10.78 -1.55
C LYS A 441 8.07 10.22 -0.86
N VAL A 442 8.24 8.91 -0.92
CA VAL A 442 9.56 8.30 -0.71
C VAL A 442 10.38 8.56 -1.97
N SER A 443 11.59 9.12 -1.80
CA SER A 443 12.53 9.37 -2.91
C SER A 443 12.67 8.10 -3.74
N GLY A 444 12.11 8.13 -4.95
CA GLY A 444 12.21 7.00 -5.87
C GLY A 444 13.68 6.76 -6.18
N ARG A 445 14.12 5.48 -6.16
CA ARG A 445 15.38 5.10 -6.80
C ARG A 445 15.42 5.75 -8.18
N SER A 446 16.55 6.33 -8.58
CA SER A 446 16.76 6.89 -9.92
C SER A 446 16.44 5.83 -10.97
N ARG A 447 15.19 5.80 -11.43
CA ARG A 447 14.69 4.85 -12.41
C ARG A 447 14.69 5.55 -13.76
N PRO A 448 15.10 4.88 -14.84
CA PRO A 448 15.11 5.46 -16.19
C PRO A 448 13.70 5.78 -16.73
N ARG A 449 12.63 5.39 -16.03
CA ARG A 449 11.25 5.83 -16.30
C ARG A 449 10.65 6.47 -15.05
N SER A 450 10.15 7.70 -15.19
CA SER A 450 9.25 8.31 -14.20
C SER A 450 7.98 7.47 -14.10
N ARG A 451 7.65 6.99 -12.89
CA ARG A 451 6.33 6.39 -12.65
C ARG A 451 5.24 7.41 -12.98
N THR A 452 4.18 6.97 -13.62
CA THR A 452 3.00 7.80 -13.85
C THR A 452 2.34 8.13 -12.51
N ILE A 453 1.77 9.33 -12.41
CA ILE A 453 1.15 9.81 -11.18
C ILE A 453 -0.11 8.98 -10.88
N PHE A 454 -0.25 8.53 -9.63
CA PHE A 454 -1.37 7.68 -9.15
C PHE A 454 -1.62 6.43 -10.01
N GLN A 455 -0.55 5.85 -10.58
CA GLN A 455 -0.68 4.80 -11.57
C GLN A 455 -1.44 3.58 -11.04
N ALA A 456 -1.10 3.11 -9.83
CA ALA A 456 -1.75 1.97 -9.22
C ALA A 456 -3.19 2.32 -8.82
N GLU A 457 -3.37 3.42 -8.09
CA GLU A 457 -4.66 3.89 -7.60
C GLU A 457 -5.68 3.99 -8.75
N LEU A 458 -5.33 4.69 -9.83
CA LEU A 458 -6.20 4.85 -11.00
C LEU A 458 -6.43 3.53 -11.74
N THR A 459 -5.45 2.63 -11.80
CA THR A 459 -5.62 1.32 -12.45
C THR A 459 -6.65 0.47 -11.70
N PHE A 460 -6.55 0.40 -10.37
CA PHE A 460 -7.49 -0.34 -9.55
C PHE A 460 -8.87 0.32 -9.57
N LEU A 461 -8.97 1.64 -9.42
CA LEU A 461 -10.26 2.35 -9.47
C LEU A 461 -11.01 2.14 -10.79
N ARG A 462 -10.30 2.11 -11.94
CA ARG A 462 -10.90 1.79 -13.25
C ARG A 462 -11.44 0.36 -13.28
N LYS A 463 -10.61 -0.59 -12.85
CA LYS A 463 -10.92 -2.02 -12.87
C LYS A 463 -12.16 -2.40 -12.07
N TYR A 464 -12.45 -1.67 -11.00
CA TYR A 464 -13.64 -1.88 -10.15
C TYR A 464 -14.80 -0.92 -10.48
N GLY A 465 -14.66 -0.12 -11.55
CA GLY A 465 -15.74 0.74 -12.05
C GLY A 465 -16.03 1.98 -11.21
N PHE A 466 -15.11 2.38 -10.32
CA PHE A 466 -15.22 3.62 -9.53
C PHE A 466 -14.89 4.86 -10.36
N ILE A 467 -14.11 4.71 -11.42
CA ILE A 467 -13.83 5.74 -12.43
C ILE A 467 -13.89 5.13 -13.84
N PRO A 468 -14.05 5.93 -14.90
CA PRO A 468 -14.15 5.43 -16.28
C PRO A 468 -12.92 4.64 -16.75
N GLU A 469 -13.15 3.46 -17.31
CA GLU A 469 -12.10 2.62 -17.90
C GLU A 469 -11.64 3.15 -19.27
N SER A 470 -12.58 3.63 -20.09
CA SER A 470 -12.28 4.15 -21.43
C SER A 470 -11.43 5.41 -21.39
N ARG A 471 -10.45 5.48 -22.31
CA ARG A 471 -9.65 6.69 -22.53
C ARG A 471 -10.50 7.89 -22.91
N SER A 472 -11.58 7.68 -23.67
CA SER A 472 -12.44 8.77 -24.16
C SER A 472 -13.15 9.53 -23.04
N ASN A 473 -13.36 8.88 -21.89
CA ASN A 473 -14.13 9.42 -20.76
C ASN A 473 -13.27 9.52 -19.50
N ARG A 474 -11.94 9.40 -19.62
CA ARG A 474 -10.99 9.39 -18.50
C ARG A 474 -11.01 10.70 -17.70
N TYR A 475 -11.34 11.80 -18.36
CA TYR A 475 -11.39 13.14 -17.80
C TYR A 475 -12.57 13.92 -18.39
N ARG A 476 -13.03 14.96 -17.69
CA ARG A 476 -14.10 15.86 -18.12
C ARG A 476 -13.78 17.31 -17.79
N LEU A 477 -14.02 18.22 -18.74
CA LEU A 477 -13.87 19.67 -18.52
C LEU A 477 -14.75 20.14 -17.36
N GLY A 478 -14.21 21.02 -16.51
CA GLY A 478 -14.88 21.51 -15.31
C GLY A 478 -15.04 20.47 -14.19
N VAL A 479 -14.41 19.29 -14.30
CA VAL A 479 -14.50 18.21 -13.30
C VAL A 479 -13.15 17.52 -13.03
N GLY A 480 -12.30 17.35 -14.05
CA GLY A 480 -11.10 16.53 -13.89
C GLY A 480 -11.44 15.06 -14.00
N LEU A 481 -11.27 14.31 -12.92
CA LEU A 481 -11.51 12.86 -12.87
C LEU A 481 -12.99 12.56 -12.54
N PRO A 482 -13.78 11.96 -13.46
CA PRO A 482 -15.15 11.58 -13.15
C PRO A 482 -15.19 10.41 -12.17
N ILE A 483 -15.90 10.57 -11.05
CA ILE A 483 -16.06 9.54 -10.02
C ILE A 483 -17.49 8.99 -10.09
N ASN A 484 -17.61 7.66 -10.10
CA ASN A 484 -18.90 6.98 -10.03
C ASN A 484 -19.35 6.85 -8.56
N TRP A 485 -19.94 7.90 -8.03
CA TRP A 485 -20.38 7.96 -6.63
C TRP A 485 -21.42 6.90 -6.26
N VAL A 486 -22.25 6.47 -7.22
CA VAL A 486 -23.20 5.35 -6.99
C VAL A 486 -22.43 4.08 -6.67
N ARG A 487 -21.40 3.74 -7.45
CA ARG A 487 -20.55 2.58 -7.20
C ARG A 487 -19.77 2.69 -5.89
N VAL A 488 -19.25 3.88 -5.57
CA VAL A 488 -18.55 4.11 -4.30
C VAL A 488 -19.51 3.89 -3.12
N ASN A 489 -20.73 4.40 -3.19
CA ASN A 489 -21.72 4.22 -2.13
C ASN A 489 -22.18 2.75 -2.00
N GLU A 490 -22.40 2.05 -3.11
CA GLU A 490 -22.66 0.60 -3.10
C GLU A 490 -21.52 -0.16 -2.39
N ALA A 491 -20.28 0.19 -2.69
CA ALA A 491 -19.10 -0.44 -2.10
C ALA A 491 -18.95 -0.14 -0.60
N MET A 492 -19.34 1.05 -0.14
CA MET A 492 -19.36 1.42 1.30
C MET A 492 -20.44 0.68 2.11
N GLN A 493 -21.46 0.13 1.45
CA GLN A 493 -22.56 -0.60 2.10
C GLN A 493 -22.33 -2.11 2.17
N VAL A 494 -21.28 -2.61 1.52
CA VAL A 494 -20.88 -4.01 1.64
C VAL A 494 -20.30 -4.21 3.03
N GLU A 495 -20.92 -5.09 3.81
CA GLU A 495 -20.35 -5.59 5.06
C GLU A 495 -19.08 -6.38 4.74
N LEU A 496 -17.95 -5.97 5.31
CA LEU A 496 -16.66 -6.64 5.14
C LEU A 496 -16.50 -7.81 6.09
#